data_AF-A0A5C4RXE9-F1
#
_entry.id   AF-A0A5C4RXE9-F1
#
_cell.length_a   1.000
_cell.length_b   1.000
_cell.length_c   1.000
_cell.angle_alpha   90.00
_cell.angle_beta   90.00
_cell.angle_gamma   90.00
#
_symmetry.space_group_name_H-M   'P 1'
#
loop_
_entity.id
_entity.type
_entity.pdbx_description
1 polymer ?
#
loop_
_entity_poly.entity_id
_entity_poly.type
_entity_poly.pdbx_seq_one_letter_code
_entity_poly.pdbx_strand_id
1 'polypeptide(L)'
;MSKKIRSRRFAALALVACAPLQAADEAALPAGFEAYVTQAQAIVTAFEQGAAPAAQQPALTALAERAAELVPAFSARHPVCRDYLAAALPLRETWPTLSLARIERDYHHDAALPKIASAGDHGLCYQMKDLLVHPLTALRMLAEPEIDRAGIAHEITEVVAHGRALQALEAAR
;
A
#
# COMPACT_ATOMS: atom_id res chain seq x y z
N MET A 1 -75.25 31.24 -32.11
CA MET A 1 -75.35 30.20 -31.05
C MET A 1 -73.98 29.59 -30.83
N SER A 2 -73.55 29.55 -29.56
CA SER A 2 -72.63 28.57 -28.93
C SER A 2 -71.25 28.35 -29.54
N LYS A 3 -70.17 28.81 -28.84
CA LYS A 3 -69.28 27.99 -27.97
C LYS A 3 -68.39 27.02 -28.81
N LYS A 4 -67.07 26.88 -28.63
CA LYS A 4 -66.19 27.08 -27.48
C LYS A 4 -64.74 26.67 -27.88
N ILE A 5 -63.77 27.23 -27.15
CA ILE A 5 -62.54 26.59 -26.63
C ILE A 5 -61.32 26.47 -27.55
N ARG A 6 -60.33 27.32 -27.22
CA ARG A 6 -58.89 27.15 -27.44
C ARG A 6 -58.41 25.87 -26.73
N SER A 7 -57.68 25.01 -27.42
CA SER A 7 -56.81 24.02 -26.77
C SER A 7 -55.36 24.38 -27.06
N ARG A 8 -54.60 24.63 -26.00
CA ARG A 8 -53.15 24.84 -26.03
C ARG A 8 -52.46 23.58 -25.50
N ARG A 9 -51.21 23.41 -25.95
CA ARG A 9 -50.11 22.61 -25.36
C ARG A 9 -50.24 21.08 -25.61
N PHE A 10 -49.18 20.29 -25.73
CA PHE A 10 -47.85 20.40 -25.13
C PHE A 10 -46.77 19.83 -26.06
N ALA A 11 -45.67 20.56 -26.25
CA ALA A 11 -44.40 19.96 -26.65
C ALA A 11 -43.94 19.10 -25.47
N ALA A 12 -43.81 17.79 -25.69
CA ALA A 12 -43.17 16.89 -24.74
C ALA A 12 -41.67 17.18 -24.79
N LEU A 13 -41.22 18.05 -23.88
CA LEU A 13 -39.81 18.25 -23.59
C LEU A 13 -39.32 16.98 -22.90
N ALA A 14 -38.50 16.19 -23.59
CA ALA A 14 -37.82 15.06 -22.98
C ALA A 14 -36.90 15.59 -21.87
N LEU A 15 -37.29 15.36 -20.62
CA LEU A 15 -36.37 15.48 -19.49
C LEU A 15 -35.35 14.34 -19.62
N VAL A 16 -34.19 14.65 -20.19
CA VAL A 16 -32.98 13.90 -19.88
C VAL A 16 -32.69 14.19 -18.41
N ALA A 17 -33.09 13.26 -17.54
CA ALA A 17 -32.66 13.27 -16.16
C ALA A 17 -31.13 13.15 -16.17
N CYS A 18 -30.46 14.23 -15.80
CA CYS A 18 -29.06 14.19 -15.40
C CYS A 18 -29.03 13.36 -14.11
N ALA A 19 -28.90 12.04 -14.23
CA ALA A 19 -28.49 11.24 -13.10
C ALA A 19 -27.14 11.80 -12.64
N PRO A 20 -26.94 12.10 -11.35
CA PRO A 20 -25.61 12.43 -10.89
C PRO A 20 -24.74 11.22 -11.23
N LEU A 21 -23.64 11.45 -11.97
CA LEU A 21 -22.53 10.51 -11.92
C LEU A 21 -22.24 10.33 -10.44
N GLN A 22 -22.50 9.13 -9.91
CA GLN A 22 -21.85 8.72 -8.68
C GLN A 22 -20.36 8.87 -8.98
N ALA A 23 -19.72 9.83 -8.32
CA ALA A 23 -18.27 9.90 -8.27
C ALA A 23 -17.82 8.47 -7.94
N ALA A 24 -17.04 7.88 -8.84
CA ALA A 24 -16.29 6.69 -8.48
C ALA A 24 -15.57 7.03 -7.17
N ASP A 25 -15.75 6.16 -6.19
CA ASP A 25 -15.12 6.23 -4.87
C ASP A 25 -13.69 6.78 -5.05
N GLU A 26 -13.44 7.98 -4.53
CA GLU A 26 -12.15 8.68 -4.65
C GLU A 26 -11.02 7.73 -4.25
N ALA A 27 -9.86 7.86 -4.90
CA ALA A 27 -8.65 7.08 -4.73
C ALA A 27 -8.20 6.94 -3.26
N ALA A 28 -8.88 6.09 -2.48
CA ALA A 28 -8.61 5.89 -1.08
C ALA A 28 -7.82 4.60 -0.92
N LEU A 29 -6.57 4.75 -0.51
CA LEU A 29 -5.75 3.67 0.04
C LEU A 29 -6.53 2.85 1.07
N PRO A 30 -6.15 1.59 1.33
CA PRO A 30 -6.93 0.74 2.21
C PRO A 30 -7.07 1.38 3.59
N ALA A 31 -8.22 1.15 4.25
CA ALA A 31 -8.43 1.62 5.61
C ALA A 31 -7.25 1.19 6.52
N GLY A 32 -6.74 2.11 7.33
CA GLY A 32 -5.57 1.88 8.18
C GLY A 32 -4.22 2.21 7.53
N PHE A 33 -4.17 2.53 6.23
CA PHE A 33 -2.93 2.91 5.55
C PHE A 33 -2.22 4.11 6.21
N GLU A 34 -2.94 5.21 6.48
CA GLU A 34 -2.36 6.38 7.14
C GLU A 34 -1.80 6.06 8.53
N ALA A 35 -2.51 5.20 9.28
CA ALA A 35 -2.08 4.75 10.59
C ALA A 35 -0.81 3.88 10.49
N TYR A 36 -0.68 3.08 9.43
CA TYR A 36 0.51 2.31 9.12
C TYR A 36 1.72 3.21 8.85
N VAL A 37 1.59 4.22 7.97
CA VAL A 37 2.69 5.17 7.68
C VAL A 37 3.07 5.97 8.93
N THR A 38 2.08 6.39 9.73
CA THR A 38 2.30 7.07 11.01
C THR A 38 3.07 6.19 12.00
N GLN A 39 2.77 4.90 12.05
CA GLN A 39 3.49 3.94 12.90
C GLN A 39 4.95 3.78 12.45
N ALA A 40 5.20 3.67 11.15
CA ALA A 40 6.57 3.63 10.62
C ALA A 40 7.36 4.90 11.00
N GLN A 41 6.74 6.07 10.85
CA GLN A 41 7.35 7.35 11.25
C GLN A 41 7.66 7.40 12.75
N ALA A 42 6.80 6.84 13.61
CA ALA A 42 7.06 6.77 15.04
C ALA A 42 8.29 5.89 15.38
N ILE A 43 8.48 4.80 14.64
CA ILE A 43 9.66 3.92 14.80
C ILE A 43 10.94 4.66 14.33
N VAL A 44 10.88 5.39 13.20
CA VAL A 44 11.98 6.26 12.75
C VAL A 44 12.36 7.26 13.83
N THR A 45 11.38 8.00 14.35
CA THR A 45 11.60 8.98 15.43
C THR A 45 12.21 8.33 16.68
N ALA A 46 11.80 7.11 17.04
CA ALA A 46 12.39 6.39 18.16
C ALA A 46 13.88 6.09 17.91
N PHE A 47 14.26 5.68 16.69
CA PHE A 47 15.67 5.52 16.32
C PHE A 47 16.43 6.86 16.32
N GLU A 48 15.84 7.96 15.85
CA GLU A 48 16.47 9.28 15.94
C GLU A 48 16.74 9.70 17.39
N GLN A 49 15.85 9.31 18.31
CA GLN A 49 15.97 9.57 19.76
C GLN A 49 16.89 8.59 20.49
N GLY A 50 17.59 7.69 19.77
CA GLY A 50 18.56 6.80 20.37
C GLY A 50 17.97 5.50 20.94
N ALA A 51 16.73 5.12 20.58
CA ALA A 51 16.18 3.84 21.00
C ALA A 51 17.08 2.67 20.58
N ALA A 52 17.15 1.67 21.46
CA ALA A 52 17.88 0.43 21.22
C ALA A 52 17.12 -0.42 20.18
N PRO A 53 17.81 -1.04 19.20
CA PRO A 53 17.16 -1.85 18.17
C PRO A 53 16.25 -2.96 18.74
N ALA A 54 16.73 -3.69 19.75
CA ALA A 54 15.95 -4.76 20.38
C ALA A 54 14.62 -4.29 20.98
N ALA A 55 14.54 -3.04 21.46
CA ALA A 55 13.30 -2.48 22.00
C ALA A 55 12.25 -2.19 20.90
N GLN A 56 12.65 -2.12 19.63
CA GLN A 56 11.76 -1.86 18.50
C GLN A 56 11.17 -3.14 17.89
N GLN A 57 11.67 -4.33 18.25
CA GLN A 57 11.19 -5.59 17.67
C GLN A 57 9.66 -5.75 17.69
N PRO A 58 8.94 -5.49 18.81
CA PRO A 58 7.47 -5.60 18.82
C PRO A 58 6.79 -4.61 17.86
N ALA A 59 7.33 -3.40 17.73
CA ALA A 59 6.79 -2.37 16.85
C ALA A 59 7.01 -2.73 15.36
N LEU A 60 8.17 -3.31 15.03
CA LEU A 60 8.50 -3.81 13.70
C LEU A 60 7.62 -5.00 13.30
N THR A 61 7.42 -5.97 14.21
CA THR A 61 6.48 -7.08 13.99
C THR A 61 5.07 -6.56 13.73
N ALA A 62 4.57 -5.65 14.57
CA ALA A 62 3.24 -5.07 14.38
C ALA A 62 3.13 -4.29 13.06
N LEU A 63 4.20 -3.63 12.62
CA LEU A 63 4.25 -2.93 11.34
C LEU A 63 4.16 -3.92 10.17
N ALA A 64 4.93 -5.01 10.19
CA ALA A 64 4.90 -6.04 9.17
C ALA A 64 3.52 -6.72 9.04
N GLU A 65 2.89 -7.05 10.17
CA GLU A 65 1.54 -7.64 10.17
C GLU A 65 0.50 -6.70 9.56
N ARG A 66 0.54 -5.41 9.94
CA ARG A 66 -0.36 -4.41 9.34
C ARG A 66 -0.12 -4.23 7.85
N ALA A 67 1.12 -4.27 7.37
CA ALA A 67 1.38 -4.25 5.93
C ALA A 67 0.69 -5.43 5.23
N ALA A 68 0.78 -6.64 5.80
CA ALA A 68 0.13 -7.83 5.26
C ALA A 68 -1.40 -7.70 5.26
N GLU A 69 -2.00 -7.10 6.28
CA GLU A 69 -3.45 -6.83 6.37
C GLU A 69 -3.95 -5.85 5.30
N LEU A 70 -3.11 -4.91 4.84
CA LEU A 70 -3.46 -3.96 3.78
C LEU A 70 -3.49 -4.61 2.39
N VAL A 71 -2.73 -5.69 2.16
CA VAL A 71 -2.55 -6.33 0.85
C VAL A 71 -3.86 -6.82 0.20
N PRO A 72 -4.78 -7.52 0.89
CA PRO A 72 -6.01 -7.99 0.26
C PRO A 72 -6.88 -6.86 -0.28
N ALA A 73 -7.08 -5.81 0.51
CA ALA A 73 -7.86 -4.65 0.11
C ALA A 73 -7.17 -3.85 -1.01
N PHE A 74 -5.84 -3.74 -0.98
CA PHE A 74 -5.08 -3.16 -2.08
C PHE A 74 -5.21 -3.98 -3.37
N SER A 75 -5.03 -5.30 -3.30
CA SER A 75 -5.11 -6.20 -4.45
C SER A 75 -6.52 -6.29 -5.06
N ALA A 76 -7.57 -6.05 -4.26
CA ALA A 76 -8.94 -5.95 -4.75
C ALA A 76 -9.15 -4.69 -5.61
N ARG A 77 -8.54 -3.56 -5.22
CA ARG A 77 -8.59 -2.28 -5.95
C ARG A 77 -7.62 -2.23 -7.13
N HIS A 78 -6.49 -2.94 -7.03
CA HIS A 78 -5.47 -3.04 -8.08
C HIS A 78 -5.26 -4.52 -8.48
N PRO A 79 -6.19 -5.11 -9.27
CA PRO A 79 -6.10 -6.52 -9.67
C PRO A 79 -4.78 -6.89 -10.35
N VAL A 80 -4.13 -5.94 -11.05
CA VAL A 80 -2.82 -6.11 -11.69
C VAL A 80 -1.70 -6.44 -10.68
N CYS A 81 -1.84 -6.05 -9.41
CA CYS A 81 -0.86 -6.32 -8.36
C CYS A 81 -1.08 -7.65 -7.65
N ARG A 82 -2.20 -8.34 -7.90
CA ARG A 82 -2.64 -9.48 -7.08
C ARG A 82 -1.61 -10.59 -7.02
N ASP A 83 -1.16 -11.09 -8.17
CA ASP A 83 -0.23 -12.22 -8.23
C ASP A 83 1.15 -11.82 -7.67
N TYR A 84 1.55 -10.58 -7.91
CA TYR A 84 2.79 -10.00 -7.40
C TYR A 84 2.82 -9.93 -5.87
N LEU A 85 1.79 -9.33 -5.28
CA LEU A 85 1.69 -9.19 -3.83
C LEU A 85 1.40 -10.53 -3.15
N ALA A 86 0.64 -11.42 -3.79
CA ALA A 86 0.42 -12.78 -3.29
C ALA A 86 1.73 -13.59 -3.23
N ALA A 87 2.66 -13.38 -4.16
CA ALA A 87 3.98 -14.03 -4.13
C ALA A 87 4.88 -13.49 -3.01
N ALA A 88 4.71 -12.23 -2.60
CA ALA A 88 5.47 -11.62 -1.50
C ALA A 88 4.90 -11.95 -0.10
N LEU A 89 3.58 -12.13 0.03
CA LEU A 89 2.91 -12.39 1.32
C LEU A 89 3.49 -13.52 2.18
N PRO A 90 3.92 -14.68 1.61
CA PRO A 90 4.55 -15.76 2.39
C PRO A 90 5.84 -15.34 3.12
N LEU A 91 6.46 -14.21 2.75
CA LEU A 91 7.61 -13.68 3.45
C LEU A 91 7.31 -13.43 4.94
N ARG A 92 6.07 -13.05 5.30
CA ARG A 92 5.65 -12.79 6.68
C ARG A 92 5.87 -13.99 7.62
N GLU A 93 5.81 -15.20 7.08
CA GLU A 93 5.99 -16.46 7.83
C GLU A 93 7.42 -17.01 7.68
N THR A 94 8.07 -16.74 6.54
CA THR A 94 9.32 -17.40 6.18
C THR A 94 10.57 -16.55 6.47
N TRP A 95 10.43 -15.24 6.67
CA TRP A 95 11.55 -14.33 6.94
C TRP A 95 12.53 -14.80 8.03
N PRO A 96 12.11 -15.47 9.14
CA PRO A 96 13.07 -15.89 10.18
C PRO A 96 14.07 -16.94 9.69
N THR A 97 13.74 -17.63 8.60
CA THR A 97 14.52 -18.74 8.03
C THR A 97 15.34 -18.34 6.80
N LEU A 98 15.12 -17.13 6.28
CA LEU A 98 15.85 -16.61 5.12
C LEU A 98 17.11 -15.86 5.57
N SER A 99 18.17 -15.93 4.78
CA SER A 99 19.31 -15.03 4.96
C SER A 99 18.93 -13.62 4.51
N LEU A 100 19.56 -12.60 5.09
CA LEU A 100 19.38 -11.21 4.67
C LEU A 100 19.60 -11.07 3.16
N ALA A 101 20.72 -11.59 2.63
CA ALA A 101 21.01 -11.57 1.20
C ALA A 101 19.93 -12.23 0.31
N ARG A 102 19.20 -13.21 0.84
CA ARG A 102 18.09 -13.82 0.11
C ARG A 102 16.86 -12.92 0.12
N ILE A 103 16.54 -12.27 1.24
CA ILE A 103 15.47 -11.28 1.32
C ILE A 103 15.74 -10.13 0.33
N GLU A 104 16.96 -9.59 0.35
CA GLU A 104 17.41 -8.54 -0.59
C GLU A 104 17.19 -8.93 -2.05
N ARG A 105 17.74 -10.08 -2.47
CA ARG A 105 17.65 -10.51 -3.86
C ARG A 105 16.23 -10.88 -4.28
N ASP A 106 15.56 -11.71 -3.48
CA ASP A 106 14.31 -12.35 -3.89
C ASP A 106 13.11 -11.42 -3.75
N TYR A 107 13.14 -10.50 -2.77
CA TYR A 107 11.99 -9.67 -2.39
C TYR A 107 12.24 -8.16 -2.47
N HIS A 108 13.45 -7.64 -2.21
CA HIS A 108 13.74 -6.22 -2.50
C HIS A 108 13.97 -5.98 -3.99
N HIS A 109 14.69 -6.90 -4.65
CA HIS A 109 14.99 -6.87 -6.08
C HIS A 109 14.15 -7.83 -6.93
N ASP A 110 13.05 -8.32 -6.37
CA ASP A 110 11.96 -9.00 -7.07
C ASP A 110 12.36 -10.29 -7.80
N ALA A 111 13.53 -10.89 -7.51
CA ALA A 111 14.01 -12.06 -8.25
C ALA A 111 13.12 -13.29 -8.11
N ALA A 112 12.34 -13.39 -7.02
CA ALA A 112 11.37 -14.45 -6.79
C ALA A 112 9.92 -14.05 -7.12
N LEU A 113 9.68 -12.81 -7.55
CA LEU A 113 8.34 -12.29 -7.81
C LEU A 113 7.98 -12.37 -9.30
N PRO A 114 6.68 -12.54 -9.63
CA PRO A 114 6.25 -12.54 -11.03
C PRO A 114 6.47 -11.17 -11.66
N LYS A 115 6.75 -11.13 -12.96
CA LYS A 115 6.89 -9.85 -13.68
C LYS A 115 5.54 -9.15 -13.83
N ILE A 116 5.55 -7.83 -13.68
CA ILE A 116 4.38 -6.99 -13.97
C ILE A 116 4.47 -6.49 -15.40
N ALA A 117 3.40 -6.69 -16.18
CA ALA A 117 3.42 -6.47 -17.62
C ALA A 117 3.52 -4.97 -18.02
N SER A 118 3.05 -4.07 -17.16
CA SER A 118 2.98 -2.63 -17.40
C SER A 118 3.90 -1.89 -16.44
N ALA A 119 4.81 -1.06 -16.96
CA ALA A 119 5.72 -0.26 -16.14
C ALA A 119 4.98 0.75 -15.24
N GLY A 120 3.83 1.27 -15.68
CA GLY A 120 3.01 2.18 -14.87
C GLY A 120 2.33 1.47 -13.70
N ASP A 121 1.92 0.22 -13.90
CA ASP A 121 1.34 -0.59 -12.82
C ASP A 121 2.42 -1.17 -11.90
N HIS A 122 3.63 -1.39 -12.42
CA HIS A 122 4.76 -1.85 -11.63
C HIS A 122 5.05 -0.94 -10.45
N GLY A 123 4.98 0.38 -10.64
CA GLY A 123 5.17 1.36 -9.56
C GLY A 123 4.27 1.06 -8.37
N LEU A 124 2.95 0.98 -8.57
CA LEU A 124 1.99 0.74 -7.47
C LEU A 124 2.27 -0.56 -6.72
N CYS A 125 2.46 -1.65 -7.45
CA CYS A 125 2.64 -2.95 -6.83
C CYS A 125 3.98 -3.07 -6.12
N TYR A 126 5.04 -2.46 -6.69
CA TYR A 126 6.35 -2.36 -6.08
C TYR A 126 6.31 -1.58 -4.77
N GLN A 127 5.73 -0.36 -4.78
CA GLN A 127 5.58 0.44 -3.57
C GLN A 127 4.82 -0.30 -2.48
N MET A 128 3.70 -0.97 -2.82
CA MET A 128 2.90 -1.74 -1.84
C MET A 128 3.65 -2.95 -1.28
N LYS A 129 4.43 -3.66 -2.10
CA LYS A 129 5.26 -4.79 -1.68
C LYS A 129 6.31 -4.35 -0.67
N ASP A 130 6.98 -3.23 -0.89
CA ASP A 130 8.05 -2.76 -0.01
C ASP A 130 7.56 -2.30 1.37
N LEU A 131 6.27 -1.96 1.51
CA LEU A 131 5.65 -1.79 2.83
C LEU A 131 5.69 -3.09 3.67
N LEU A 132 5.71 -4.26 3.03
CA LEU A 132 5.85 -5.54 3.71
C LEU A 132 7.32 -5.95 3.85
N VAL A 133 8.14 -5.76 2.81
CA VAL A 133 9.50 -6.29 2.76
C VAL A 133 10.45 -5.56 3.71
N HIS A 134 10.40 -4.22 3.78
CA HIS A 134 11.31 -3.46 4.64
C HIS A 134 11.16 -3.78 6.14
N PRO A 135 9.94 -3.83 6.74
CA PRO A 135 9.81 -4.21 8.15
C PRO A 135 10.32 -5.63 8.45
N LEU A 136 10.14 -6.56 7.51
CA LEU A 136 10.62 -7.94 7.65
C LEU A 136 12.15 -8.03 7.50
N THR A 137 12.73 -7.20 6.64
CA THR A 137 14.18 -7.05 6.49
C THR A 137 14.80 -6.49 7.78
N ALA A 138 14.21 -5.44 8.35
CA ALA A 138 14.61 -4.90 9.65
C ALA A 138 14.54 -5.95 10.77
N LEU A 139 13.49 -6.78 10.81
CA LEU A 139 13.40 -7.90 11.75
C LEU A 139 14.48 -8.96 11.52
N ARG A 140 14.81 -9.26 10.26
CA ARG A 140 15.89 -10.19 9.95
C ARG A 140 17.25 -9.64 10.39
N MET A 141 17.51 -8.36 10.17
CA MET A 141 18.73 -7.66 10.61
C MET A 141 18.86 -7.67 12.13
N LEU A 142 17.76 -7.50 12.87
CA LEU A 142 17.75 -7.62 14.34
C LEU A 142 18.17 -9.00 14.85
N ALA A 143 17.98 -10.04 14.03
CA ALA A 143 18.36 -11.42 14.35
C ALA A 143 19.77 -11.79 13.85
N GLU A 144 20.54 -10.86 13.28
CA GLU A 144 21.94 -11.10 12.93
C GLU A 144 22.86 -11.00 14.17
N PRO A 145 24.02 -11.68 14.18
CA PRO A 145 24.97 -11.63 15.30
C PRO A 145 25.50 -10.21 15.58
N GLU A 146 25.69 -9.43 14.52
CA GLU A 146 26.08 -8.03 14.59
C GLU A 146 24.90 -7.17 14.15
N ILE A 147 24.37 -6.39 15.09
CA ILE A 147 23.20 -5.54 14.84
C ILE A 147 23.66 -4.24 14.16
N ASP A 148 23.36 -4.12 12.87
CA ASP A 148 23.47 -2.85 12.15
C ASP A 148 22.25 -1.96 12.44
N ARG A 149 22.40 -1.14 13.49
CA ARG A 149 21.38 -0.16 13.88
C ARG A 149 21.05 0.83 12.76
N ALA A 150 22.04 1.27 11.98
CA ALA A 150 21.83 2.27 10.95
C ALA A 150 21.03 1.68 9.78
N GLY A 151 21.37 0.46 9.37
CA GLY A 151 20.60 -0.28 8.36
C GLY A 151 19.15 -0.54 8.81
N ILE A 152 18.92 -0.96 10.06
CA ILE A 152 17.55 -1.17 10.57
C ILE A 152 16.73 0.13 10.51
N ALA A 153 17.33 1.26 10.92
CA ALA A 153 16.64 2.55 10.85
C ALA A 153 16.38 2.98 9.39
N HIS A 154 17.30 2.65 8.47
CA HIS A 154 17.15 2.91 7.05
C HIS A 154 15.97 2.14 6.46
N GLU A 155 15.85 0.83 6.73
CA GLU A 155 14.71 0.01 6.27
C GLU A 155 13.36 0.66 6.63
N ILE A 156 13.22 1.19 7.85
CA ILE A 156 11.95 1.82 8.27
C ILE A 156 11.77 3.23 7.72
N THR A 157 12.87 3.91 7.39
CA THR A 157 12.80 5.16 6.63
C THR A 157 12.27 4.91 5.22
N GLU A 158 12.71 3.83 4.57
CA GLU A 158 12.20 3.42 3.26
C GLU A 158 10.70 3.09 3.32
N VAL A 159 10.21 2.45 4.38
CA VAL A 159 8.75 2.26 4.58
C VAL A 159 7.97 3.58 4.47
N VAL A 160 8.45 4.64 5.12
CA VAL A 160 7.80 5.96 5.06
C VAL A 160 7.87 6.53 3.64
N ALA A 161 9.01 6.38 2.96
CA ALA A 161 9.21 6.84 1.59
C ALA A 161 8.27 6.11 0.61
N HIS A 162 8.21 4.78 0.67
CA HIS A 162 7.32 3.94 -0.12
C HIS A 162 5.85 4.27 0.17
N GLY A 163 5.49 4.49 1.44
CA GLY A 163 4.13 4.87 1.82
C GLY A 163 3.70 6.20 1.18
N ARG A 164 4.58 7.20 1.22
CA ARG A 164 4.33 8.52 0.59
C ARG A 164 4.30 8.44 -0.93
N ALA A 165 5.18 7.64 -1.54
CA ALA A 165 5.18 7.41 -2.97
C ALA A 165 3.87 6.75 -3.42
N LEU A 166 3.37 5.77 -2.66
CA LEU A 166 2.10 5.11 -2.95
C LEU A 166 0.90 6.07 -2.84
N GLN A 167 0.87 6.95 -1.82
CA GLN A 167 -0.12 8.05 -1.73
C GLN A 167 -0.11 8.94 -2.97
N ALA A 168 1.08 9.37 -3.41
CA ALA A 168 1.22 10.23 -4.58
C ALA A 168 0.76 9.54 -5.87
N LEU A 169 1.09 8.26 -6.04
CA LEU A 169 0.67 7.47 -7.21
C LEU A 169 -0.85 7.27 -7.26
N GLU A 170 -1.50 7.02 -6.12
CA GLU A 170 -2.96 6.91 -6.05
C GLU A 170 -3.65 8.26 -6.33
N ALA A 171 -3.13 9.36 -5.79
CA ALA A 171 -3.70 10.69 -5.99
C ALA A 171 -3.56 11.21 -7.44
N ALA A 172 -2.65 10.66 -8.22
CA ALA A 172 -2.40 11.05 -9.61
C ALA A 172 -3.23 10.26 -10.64
N ARG A 173 -4.07 9.32 -10.19
CA ARG A 173 -4.93 8.46 -11.03
C ARG A 173 -6.36 8.97 -11.10
#